data_AF-A0A3A8JUH1-F1
#
_entry.id   AF-A0A3A8JUH1-F1
#
_cell.length_a   1.000
_cell.length_b   1.000
_cell.length_c   1.000
_cell.angle_alpha   90.00
_cell.angle_beta   90.00
_cell.angle_gamma   90.00
#
_symmetry.space_group_name_H-M   'P 1'
#
loop_
_entity.id
_entity.type
_entity.pdbx_description
1 polymer ?
#
loop_
_entity_poly.entity_id
_entity_poly.type
_entity_poly.pdbx_seq_one_letter_code
_entity_poly.pdbx_strand_id
1 'polypeptide(L)' 'MKVSCPSCQTNYNIDDRRIPPGGAKLKCARCQTTFPIKADGVSNEAPEAAPSPEPQA' A
#
# COMPACT_ATOMS: atom_id res chain seq x y z
N MET A 1 4.86 5.04 6.36
CA MET A 1 4.47 4.16 5.24
C MET A 1 5.19 4.58 3.96
N LYS A 2 5.62 3.62 3.14
CA LYS A 2 6.19 3.90 1.82
C LYS A 2 5.09 3.69 0.78
N VAL A 3 4.77 4.72 0.00
CA VAL A 3 3.79 4.62 -1.09
C VAL A 3 4.49 4.86 -2.41
N SER A 4 4.18 4.01 -3.38
CA SER A 4 4.65 4.17 -4.75
C SER A 4 3.56 4.81 -5.58
N CYS A 5 3.88 5.88 -6.31
CA CYS A 5 2.90 6.52 -7.18
C CYS A 5 2.53 5.56 -8.32
N PRO A 6 1.24 5.27 -8.56
CA PRO A 6 0.82 4.32 -9.59
C PRO A 6 1.03 4.82 -11.02
N SER A 7 1.18 6.14 -11.22
CA SER A 7 1.40 6.71 -12.57
C SER A 7 2.87 6.81 -12.98
N CYS A 8 3.79 7.00 -12.03
CA CYS A 8 5.20 7.27 -12.34
C CYS A 8 6.19 6.44 -11.51
N GLN A 9 5.69 5.50 -10.71
CA GLN A 9 6.47 4.61 -9.84
C GLN A 9 7.41 5.35 -8.86
N THR A 10 7.17 6.63 -8.56
CA THR A 10 8.00 7.34 -7.57
C THR A 10 7.68 6.84 -6.17
N ASN A 11 8.72 6.47 -5.41
CA ASN A 11 8.61 6.11 -4.01
C ASN A 11 8.52 7.38 -3.14
N TYR A 12 7.48 7.47 -2.31
CA TYR A 12 7.27 8.50 -1.31
C TYR A 12 7.25 7.91 0.08
N ASN A 13 7.92 8.56 1.02
CA ASN A 13 7.81 8.23 2.43
C ASN A 13 6.76 9.14 3.04
N ILE A 14 5.56 8.61 3.29
CA ILE A 14 4.45 9.34 3.89
C ILE A 14 4.33 8.91 5.36
N ASP A 15 4.15 9.87 6.24
CA ASP A 15 3.84 9.61 7.64
C ASP A 15 2.41 9.07 7.76
N ASP A 16 2.28 7.92 8.41
CA ASP A 16 0.99 7.27 8.65
C ASP A 16 0.06 8.16 9.49
N ARG A 17 0.64 8.98 10.38
CA ARG A 17 -0.07 9.99 11.19
C ARG A 17 -0.75 11.08 10.37
N ARG A 18 -0.37 11.26 9.10
CA ARG A 18 -1.02 12.22 8.18
C ARG A 18 -2.16 11.59 7.39
N ILE A 19 -2.33 10.28 7.47
CA ILE A 19 -3.36 9.55 6.73
C ILE A 19 -4.48 9.26 7.72
N PRO A 20 -5.65 9.89 7.58
CA PRO A 20 -6.78 9.58 8.43
C PRO A 20 -7.28 8.15 8.12
N PRO A 21 -7.98 7.50 9.06
CA PRO A 21 -8.51 6.14 8.88
C PRO A 21 -9.51 6.00 7.72
N GLY A 22 -10.04 7.12 7.19
CA GLY A 22 -10.86 7.15 5.98
C GLY A 22 -10.08 7.21 4.66
N GLY A 23 -8.74 7.22 4.71
CA GLY A 23 -7.86 7.44 3.56
C GLY A 23 -7.63 8.93 3.25
N ALA A 24 -6.51 9.23 2.61
CA ALA A 24 -6.13 10.58 2.16
C ALA A 24 -6.06 10.65 0.62
N LYS A 25 -6.24 11.85 0.06
CA LYS A 25 -5.93 12.13 -1.35
C LYS A 25 -4.53 12.71 -1.43
N LEU A 26 -3.58 11.94 -1.96
CA LEU A 26 -2.21 12.40 -2.15
C LEU A 26 -2.02 12.92 -3.57
N LYS A 27 -1.43 14.11 -3.70
CA LYS A 27 -0.96 14.65 -4.97
C LYS A 27 0.52 14.34 -5.15
N CYS A 28 0.87 13.60 -6.20
CA CYS A 28 2.25 13.29 -6.56
C CYS A 28 3.00 14.58 -6.93
N ALA A 29 4.14 14.86 -6.30
CA ALA A 29 4.94 16.05 -6.65
C ALA A 29 5.65 15.91 -8.02
N ARG A 30 5.86 14.68 -8.49
CA ARG A 30 6.55 14.42 -9.77
C ARG A 30 5.62 14.53 -10.97
N CYS A 31 4.52 13.78 -10.98
CA CYS A 31 3.58 13.74 -12.10
C CYS A 31 2.27 14.49 -11.84
N GLN A 32 2.10 15.07 -10.65
CA GLN A 32 0.90 15.84 -10.27
C GLN A 32 -0.41 15.03 -10.24
N THR A 33 -0.32 13.71 -10.41
CA THR A 33 -1.45 12.80 -10.27
C THR A 33 -1.98 12.82 -8.85
N THR A 34 -3.30 12.88 -8.69
CA THR A 34 -3.96 12.79 -7.40
C THR A 34 -4.56 11.40 -7.26
N PHE A 35 -4.16 10.66 -6.23
CA PHE A 35 -4.63 9.30 -6.01
C PHE A 35 -5.01 9.08 -4.54
N PRO A 36 -6.03 8.23 -4.29
CA PRO A 36 -6.39 7.86 -2.93
C PRO A 36 -5.30 6.94 -2.35
N ILE A 37 -4.79 7.29 -1.18
CA ILE A 37 -3.94 6.44 -0.37
C ILE A 37 -4.69 6.08 0.91
N LYS A 38 -4.75 4.79 1.21
CA LYS A 38 -5.27 4.30 2.49
C LYS A 38 -4.09 4.13 3.43
N ALA A 39 -4.30 4.35 4.73
CA ALA A 39 -3.29 4.00 5.73
C ALA A 39 -3.19 2.48 5.69
N ASP A 40 -2.25 2.01 4.88
CA ASP A 40 -2.01 0.60 4.62
C ASP A 40 -1.22 0.06 5.83
N GLY A 41 -1.90 0.01 6.98
CA GLY A 41 -1.55 -0.92 8.06
C GLY A 41 -1.84 -2.37 7.67
N VAL A 42 -2.40 -2.57 6.48
CA VAL A 42 -2.55 -3.85 5.80
C VAL A 42 -1.86 -3.72 4.45
N SER A 43 -0.55 -3.54 4.48
CA SER A 43 0.26 -4.16 3.43
C SER A 43 -0.24 -5.58 3.37
N ASN A 44 -0.67 -5.96 2.18
CA ASN A 44 -0.98 -7.32 1.76
C ASN A 44 0.21 -8.25 2.08
N GLU A 45 0.43 -8.55 3.36
CA GLU A 45 0.62 -9.89 3.86
C GLU A 45 -0.83 -10.40 3.96
N ALA A 46 -1.44 -11.05 2.96
CA ALA A 46 -1.01 -12.36 2.50
C ALA A 46 0.04 -12.93 3.46
N PRO A 47 -0.37 -13.42 4.65
CA PRO A 47 0.42 -14.46 5.26
C PRO A 47 0.48 -15.52 4.18
N GLU A 48 1.64 -15.62 3.56
CA GLU A 48 2.15 -16.82 2.96
C GLU A 48 2.17 -17.86 4.10
N ALA A 49 1.00 -18.35 4.48
CA ALA A 49 0.84 -19.56 5.24
C ALA A 49 0.96 -20.68 4.21
N ALA A 50 2.23 -20.91 3.89
CA ALA A 50 2.86 -22.13 3.41
C ALA A 50 2.13 -22.99 2.35
N PRO A 51 2.82 -23.28 1.23
CA PRO A 51 2.41 -24.32 0.30
C PRO A 51 2.64 -25.70 0.93
N SER A 52 1.71 -26.63 0.73
CA SER A 52 1.91 -27.99 0.18
C SER A 52 0.89 -28.99 0.75
N PRO A 53 0.47 -30.00 -0.04
CA PRO A 53 -0.67 -30.87 0.21
C PRO A 53 -0.29 -32.06 1.10
N GLU A 54 -1.19 -32.48 1.97
CA GLU A 54 -1.15 -33.82 2.57
C GLU A 54 -2.31 -34.65 2.03
N PRO A 55 -2.04 -35.53 1.04
CA PRO A 55 -2.99 -36.55 0.61
C PRO A 55 -2.99 -37.74 1.59
N GLN A 56 -4.20 -38.25 1.86
CA GLN A 56 -4.54 -39.60 2.37
C GLN A 56 -4.86 -39.75 3.87
N ALA A 57 -6.12 -40.13 4.15
CA ALA A 57 -6.48 -41.35 4.89
C ALA A 57 -7.89 -41.79 4.48
#